data_AF-U2R6L3-F1
#
_entry.id   AF-U2R6L3-F1
#
_cell.length_a   1.000
_cell.length_b   1.000
_cell.length_c   1.000
_cell.angle_alpha   90.00
_cell.angle_beta   90.00
_cell.angle_gamma   90.00
#
_symmetry.space_group_name_H-M   'P 1'
#
loop_
_entity.id
_entity.type
_entity.pdbx_description
1 polymer ?
#
loop_
_entity_poly.entity_id
_entity_poly.type
_entity_poly.pdbx_seq_one_letter_code
_entity_poly.pdbx_strand_id
1 'polypeptide(L)' 'MTGRAFPWGPALLFCPADRPDRYAKALERADAVILDLEDAVDPSRRPAAREALAASRL' A
#
# COMPACT_ATOMS: atom_id res chain seq x y z
N MET A 1 -3.30 28.85 7.78
CA MET A 1 -3.46 27.39 7.67
C MET A 1 -3.06 26.95 6.27
N THR A 2 -1.76 26.89 6.00
CA THR A 2 -1.25 26.31 4.74
C THR A 2 -1.10 24.82 4.97
N GLY A 3 -2.23 24.09 4.95
CA GLY A 3 -2.19 22.64 4.89
C GLY A 3 -1.45 22.26 3.61
N ARG A 4 -0.40 21.43 3.71
CA ARG A 4 0.25 20.86 2.53
C ARG A 4 -0.84 20.21 1.69
N ALA A 5 -0.98 20.66 0.45
CA ALA A 5 -1.84 20.00 -0.50
C ALA A 5 -1.39 18.54 -0.60
N PHE A 6 -2.32 17.61 -0.42
CA PHE A 6 -2.05 16.21 -0.65
C PHE A 6 -1.76 16.06 -2.16
N PRO A 7 -0.56 15.61 -2.56
CA PRO A 7 -0.10 15.72 -3.95
C PRO A 7 -0.77 14.72 -4.89
N TRP A 8 -1.64 13.86 -4.38
CA TRP A 8 -2.34 12.81 -5.12
C TRP A 8 -3.80 13.18 -5.35
N GLY A 9 -4.39 12.59 -6.39
CA GLY A 9 -5.83 12.71 -6.66
C GLY A 9 -6.70 12.05 -5.57
N PRO A 10 -8.03 12.19 -5.68
CA PRO A 10 -8.95 11.82 -4.60
C PRO A 10 -9.08 10.31 -4.37
N ALA A 11 -8.63 9.46 -5.30
CA ALA A 11 -8.81 8.02 -5.21
C ALA A 11 -7.59 7.35 -4.55
N LEU A 12 -7.69 7.11 -3.24
CA LEU A 12 -6.74 6.31 -2.48
C LEU A 12 -7.22 4.86 -2.35
N LEU A 13 -6.33 3.89 -2.54
CA LEU A 13 -6.65 2.47 -2.44
C LEU A 13 -5.75 1.77 -1.43
N PHE A 14 -6.36 1.10 -0.45
CA PHE A 14 -5.64 0.22 0.46
C PHE A 14 -5.31 -1.11 -0.24
N CYS A 15 -4.06 -1.55 -0.12
CA CYS A 15 -3.61 -2.86 -0.59
C CYS A 15 -2.86 -3.59 0.54
N PRO A 16 -3.25 -4.82 0.90
CA PRO A 16 -2.54 -5.61 1.90
C PRO A 16 -1.06 -5.78 1.52
N ALA A 17 -0.13 -5.47 2.43
CA ALA A 17 1.31 -5.56 2.16
C ALA A 17 1.84 -7.01 2.12
N ASP A 18 1.03 -8.01 2.47
CA ASP A 18 1.35 -9.43 2.32
C ASP A 18 0.91 -10.00 0.95
N ARG A 19 0.49 -9.11 0.03
CA ARG A 19 0.02 -9.39 -1.35
C ARG A 19 0.78 -8.58 -2.40
N PRO A 20 2.11 -8.78 -2.55
CA PRO A 20 2.91 -8.06 -3.54
C PRO A 20 2.42 -8.26 -4.99
N ASP A 21 1.72 -9.36 -5.28
CA ASP A 21 1.06 -9.63 -6.56
C ASP A 21 0.01 -8.58 -6.94
N ARG A 22 -0.47 -7.78 -5.98
CA ARG A 22 -1.54 -6.79 -6.17
C ARG A 22 -1.05 -5.36 -6.32
N TYR A 23 0.21 -5.06 -6.01
CA TYR A 23 0.71 -3.67 -5.91
C TYR A 23 0.59 -2.91 -7.24
N ALA A 24 1.10 -3.47 -8.34
CA ALA A 24 1.04 -2.84 -9.67
C ALA A 24 -0.41 -2.55 -10.08
N LYS A 25 -1.26 -3.57 -9.94
CA LYS A 25 -2.67 -3.50 -10.30
C LYS A 25 -3.44 -2.50 -9.44
N ALA A 26 -3.07 -2.34 -8.16
CA ALA A 26 -3.65 -1.31 -7.31
C ALA A 26 -3.27 0.09 -7.80
N LEU A 27 -2.01 0.29 -8.19
CA LEU A 27 -1.51 1.58 -8.69
C LEU A 27 -2.11 1.95 -10.06
N GLU A 28 -2.40 0.96 -10.92
CA GLU A 28 -3.14 1.18 -12.18
C GLU A 28 -4.59 1.66 -11.98
N ARG A 29 -5.13 1.60 -10.76
CA ARG A 29 -6.55 1.85 -10.46
C ARG A 29 -6.79 2.99 -9.48
N ALA A 30 -5.74 3.59 -8.94
CA ALA A 30 -5.82 4.60 -7.90
C ALA A 30 -4.82 5.73 -8.16
N ASP A 31 -5.11 6.92 -7.64
CA ASP A 31 -4.18 8.05 -7.67
C ASP A 31 -2.99 7.80 -6.72
N ALA A 32 -3.22 7.04 -5.65
CA ALA A 32 -2.17 6.50 -4.80
C ALA A 32 -2.63 5.23 -4.09
N VAL A 33 -1.66 4.39 -3.72
CA VAL A 33 -1.89 3.14 -3.00
C VAL A 33 -1.30 3.25 -1.60
N ILE A 34 -2.08 2.87 -0.60
CA ILE A 34 -1.63 2.72 0.78
C ILE A 34 -1.35 1.23 1.00
N LEU A 35 -0.07 0.87 1.09
CA LEU A 35 0.34 -0.49 1.44
C LEU A 35 0.14 -0.70 2.92
N ASP A 36 -0.86 -1.50 3.27
CA ASP A 36 -1.31 -1.68 4.63
C ASP A 36 -0.56 -2.82 5.32
N LEU A 37 0.08 -2.51 6.45
CA LEU A 37 0.81 -3.44 7.32
C LEU A 37 0.03 -3.76 8.61
N GLU A 38 -1.15 -3.18 8.80
CA GLU A 38 -1.96 -3.28 10.01
C GLU A 38 -3.12 -4.27 9.81
N ASP A 39 -4.33 -3.78 9.54
CA ASP A 39 -5.57 -4.54 9.67
C ASP A 39 -5.87 -5.39 8.44
N ALA A 40 -5.34 -5.00 7.27
CA ALA A 40 -5.46 -5.82 6.07
C ALA A 40 -4.50 -7.04 6.04
N VAL A 41 -3.59 -7.15 7.02
CA VAL A 41 -2.59 -8.22 7.10
C VAL A 41 -2.85 -9.09 8.32
N ASP A 42 -2.97 -10.41 8.10
CA ASP A 42 -3.05 -11.37 9.19
C ASP A 42 -1.86 -11.17 10.16
N PRO A 43 -2.08 -11.06 11.49
CA PRO A 43 -1.01 -10.78 12.44
C PRO A 43 0.20 -11.72 12.33
N SER A 44 -0.02 -13.00 11.98
CA SER A 44 1.04 -13.99 11.78
C SER A 44 1.88 -13.72 10.53
N ARG A 45 1.35 -12.98 9.55
CA ARG A 45 2.01 -12.62 8.29
C ARG A 45 2.68 -11.26 8.30
N ARG A 46 2.56 -10.47 9.38
CA ARG A 46 3.19 -9.14 9.50
C ARG A 46 4.71 -9.14 9.23
N PRO A 47 5.52 -10.12 9.70
CA PRO A 47 6.93 -10.19 9.34
C PRO A 47 7.13 -10.38 7.83
N ALA A 48 6.44 -11.36 7.24
CA ALA A 48 6.51 -11.62 5.80
C ALA A 48 6.01 -10.45 4.94
N ALA A 49 5.00 -9.71 5.40
CA ALA A 49 4.51 -8.49 4.72
C ALA A 49 5.58 -7.40 4.66
N ARG A 50 6.32 -7.19 5.77
CA ARG A 50 7.43 -6.23 5.83
C ARG A 50 8.57 -6.64 4.91
N GLU A 51 8.91 -7.93 4.87
CA GLU A 51 9.93 -8.47 3.97
C GLU A 51 9.53 -8.32 2.50
N ALA A 52 8.28 -8.68 2.15
CA ALA A 52 7.75 -8.52 0.80
C ALA A 52 7.76 -7.05 0.35
N LEU A 53 7.37 -6.14 1.24
CA LEU A 53 7.43 -4.69 0.98
C LEU A 53 8.87 -4.21 0.76
N ALA A 54 9.82 -4.61 1.61
CA ALA A 54 11.22 -4.22 1.48
C ALA A 54 11.90 -4.79 0.22
N ALA A 55 11.49 -5.99 -0.20
CA ALA A 55 11.98 -6.65 -1.42
C ALA A 55 11.34 -6.08 -2.71
N SER A 56 10.22 -5.37 -2.60
CA SER A 56 9.51 -4.82 -3.75
C SER A 56 10.38 -3.83 -4.53
N ARG A 57 10.35 -3.96 -5.86
CA ARG A 57 10.95 -3.04 -6.84
C ARG A 57 9.91 -2.43 -7.79
N LEU A 58 8.66 -2.71 -7.49
CA LEU A 58 7.49 -2.11 -8.12
C LEU A 58 7.47 -0.60 -7.85
#